data_AF-A0A7W1HJU7-F1
#
_entry.id   AF-A0A7W1HJU7-F1
#
_cell.length_a   1.000
_cell.length_b   1.000
_cell.length_c   1.000
_cell.angle_alpha   90.00
_cell.angle_beta   90.00
_cell.angle_gamma   90.00
#
_symmetry.space_group_name_H-M   'P 1'
#
loop_
_entity.id
_entity.type
_entity.pdbx_description
1 polymer ?
#
loop_
_entity_poly.entity_id
_entity_poly.type
_entity_poly.pdbx_seq_one_letter_code
_entity_poly.pdbx_strand_id
1 'polypeptide(L)'
;MRARVALAVAALAVLAYVPALRSSPGRMPADTKLYLYLDPGRLIADAPWTFDGRQFAGWVPHQVIAYLWPQGPWFWLGDRLGVSDWVVHRLWLGTLLFLAGAGVLWAARKLGLGLAAAAAAALVYQLAPYVLPYVSRTSAMLLPWAGLGWIVGLTVLAATRSRWRHAALVALVIASVGAVNATAIAMVAPAPVLWLLVAARDRRITWRRAAATATRIGGLSIAVSLWWIAMVVIQGRHGADVLAYSESLESVSFTSTSTEVWRGLGYWLTYVRDSYAATTAAGFDYLTWQRVIAAGFVLLLLGVGGLVTTQWQERRFAIALVATAVVLAVGVHPFDDPSPLMSLLRGDGTTGAALALRSSTRAVPMLLLGLALGTGALVDASARLAGKIAPRAGAVTKGVGVAAVAVLAVTNLPALRYFHYIDPALERDETVPAAWTEAAAALDATAEGGRVLQVPGQEFGAFRWGYTVDPPLPGLTERPLVTRDLLPLGSP
;
A
#
# COMPACT_ATOMS: atom_id res chain seq x y z
N MET A 1 -12.92 -0.92 -30.25
CA MET A 1 -12.98 -0.86 -28.77
C MET A 1 -11.74 -1.49 -28.10
N ARG A 2 -11.32 -2.72 -28.47
CA ARG A 2 -10.15 -3.40 -27.89
C ARG A 2 -8.84 -2.59 -27.95
N ALA A 3 -8.51 -2.02 -29.12
CA ALA A 3 -7.31 -1.19 -29.29
C ALA A 3 -7.25 0.02 -28.34
N ARG A 4 -8.39 0.70 -28.10
CA ARG A 4 -8.44 1.84 -27.15
C ARG A 4 -8.23 1.42 -25.70
N VAL A 5 -8.74 0.25 -25.31
CA VAL A 5 -8.50 -0.31 -23.98
C VAL A 5 -7.02 -0.67 -23.82
N ALA A 6 -6.44 -1.32 -24.83
CA ALA A 6 -5.02 -1.65 -24.85
C ALA A 6 -4.15 -0.38 -24.73
N LEU A 7 -4.49 0.70 -25.44
CA LEU A 7 -3.78 1.98 -25.32
C LEU A 7 -3.87 2.57 -23.91
N ALA A 8 -5.06 2.56 -23.28
CA ALA A 8 -5.22 3.07 -21.92
C ALA A 8 -4.40 2.24 -20.91
N VAL A 9 -4.43 0.92 -21.02
CA VAL A 9 -3.63 0.01 -20.18
C VAL A 9 -2.13 0.22 -20.43
N ALA A 10 -1.71 0.36 -21.69
CA ALA A 10 -0.32 0.63 -22.04
C ALA A 10 0.16 1.96 -21.48
N ALA A 11 -0.66 3.02 -21.51
CA ALA A 11 -0.31 4.29 -20.89
C ALA A 11 -0.10 4.18 -19.38
N LEU A 12 -0.97 3.45 -18.67
CA LEU A 12 -0.80 3.18 -17.24
C LEU A 12 0.47 2.36 -16.95
N ALA A 13 0.78 1.37 -17.79
CA ALA A 13 1.99 0.57 -17.68
C ALA A 13 3.25 1.43 -17.92
N VAL A 14 3.27 2.27 -18.97
CA VAL A 14 4.38 3.18 -19.25
C VAL A 14 4.63 4.11 -18.07
N LEU A 15 3.57 4.73 -17.52
CA LEU A 15 3.67 5.60 -16.35
C LEU A 15 4.11 4.86 -15.07
N ALA A 16 3.86 3.56 -14.96
CA ALA A 16 4.31 2.77 -13.82
C ALA A 16 5.77 2.32 -13.96
N TYR A 17 6.12 1.66 -15.07
CA TYR A 17 7.40 0.97 -15.21
C TYR A 17 8.53 1.88 -15.68
N VAL A 18 8.29 2.81 -16.62
CA VAL A 18 9.38 3.64 -17.16
C VAL A 18 9.98 4.53 -16.07
N PRO A 19 9.17 5.26 -15.27
CA PRO A 19 9.71 6.07 -14.21
C PRO A 19 10.34 5.25 -13.07
N ALA A 20 9.77 4.09 -12.75
CA ALA A 20 10.35 3.19 -11.75
C ALA A 20 11.74 2.70 -12.19
N LEU A 21 11.88 2.18 -13.41
CA LEU A 21 13.13 1.66 -13.96
C LEU A 21 14.21 2.72 -14.21
N ARG A 22 13.82 3.99 -14.37
CA ARG A 22 14.78 5.10 -14.45
C ARG A 22 15.18 5.67 -13.10
N SER A 23 14.53 5.24 -12.03
CA SER A 23 14.82 5.75 -10.71
C SER A 23 16.09 5.11 -10.15
N SER A 24 17.04 5.96 -9.74
CA SER A 24 18.32 5.64 -9.09
C SER A 24 18.88 4.25 -9.47
N PRO A 25 19.37 4.04 -10.71
CA PRO A 25 19.93 2.77 -11.14
C PRO A 25 21.10 2.32 -10.25
N GLY A 26 21.17 1.03 -9.90
CA GLY A 26 22.20 0.47 -9.01
C GLY A 26 21.97 0.73 -7.52
N ARG A 27 20.95 1.50 -7.16
CA ARG A 27 20.64 1.89 -5.77
C ARG A 27 19.43 1.13 -5.24
N MET A 28 19.54 0.68 -3.99
CA MET A 28 18.48 -0.02 -3.26
C MET A 28 17.93 0.85 -2.13
N PRO A 29 16.60 0.93 -1.96
CA PRO A 29 16.02 1.47 -0.74
C PRO A 29 16.13 0.50 0.43
N ALA A 30 15.87 1.01 1.64
CA ALA A 30 15.65 0.20 2.83
C ALA A 30 14.29 -0.53 2.86
N ASP A 31 13.78 -0.94 1.70
CA ASP A 31 12.39 -1.36 1.53
C ASP A 31 12.06 -2.74 2.15
N THR A 32 11.05 -2.76 3.01
CA THR A 32 10.39 -3.90 3.69
C THR A 32 11.31 -4.80 4.52
N LYS A 33 12.25 -5.48 3.87
CA LYS A 33 13.20 -6.39 4.52
C LYS A 33 14.47 -6.50 3.69
N LEU A 34 15.62 -6.27 4.31
CA LEU A 34 16.90 -6.37 3.63
C LEU A 34 17.15 -7.76 3.02
N TYR A 35 16.69 -8.80 3.70
CA TYR A 35 16.96 -10.20 3.34
C TYR A 35 16.27 -10.64 2.03
N LEU A 36 15.29 -9.87 1.53
CA LEU A 36 14.73 -10.09 0.19
C LEU A 36 15.77 -9.91 -0.92
N TYR A 37 16.83 -9.14 -0.65
CA TYR A 37 17.87 -8.81 -1.63
C TYR A 37 19.18 -9.57 -1.34
N LEU A 38 19.38 -10.02 -0.11
CA LEU A 38 20.61 -10.74 0.27
C LEU A 38 20.48 -12.25 0.06
N ASP A 39 19.39 -12.84 0.52
CA ASP A 39 19.09 -14.26 0.33
C ASP A 39 17.56 -14.49 0.40
N PRO A 40 16.83 -14.20 -0.68
CA PRO A 40 15.38 -14.41 -0.71
C PRO A 40 15.00 -15.88 -0.58
N GLY A 41 15.88 -16.81 -0.99
CA GLY A 41 15.64 -18.25 -0.87
C GLY A 41 15.57 -18.69 0.59
N ARG A 42 16.56 -18.28 1.39
CA ARG A 42 16.59 -18.54 2.83
C ARG A 42 15.43 -17.86 3.54
N LEU A 43 15.11 -16.61 3.20
CA LEU A 43 13.97 -15.91 3.78
C LEU A 43 12.65 -16.66 3.57
N ILE A 44 12.41 -17.21 2.38
CA ILE A 44 11.22 -18.04 2.09
C ILE A 44 11.27 -19.36 2.84
N ALA A 45 12.42 -20.01 2.93
CA ALA A 45 12.58 -21.28 3.65
C ALA A 45 12.32 -21.13 5.16
N ASP A 46 12.68 -19.97 5.73
CA ASP A 46 12.50 -19.66 7.15
C ASP A 46 11.07 -19.21 7.49
N ALA A 47 10.36 -18.60 6.54
CA ALA A 47 9.05 -17.99 6.76
C ALA A 47 7.92 -18.90 7.30
N PRO A 48 7.84 -20.22 6.99
CA PRO A 48 6.84 -21.11 7.57
C PRO A 48 7.04 -21.41 9.05
N TRP A 49 8.23 -21.13 9.59
CA TRP A 49 8.59 -21.52 10.96
C TRP A 49 8.18 -20.47 11.98
N THR A 50 7.67 -20.95 13.11
CA THR A 50 7.14 -20.10 14.18
C THR A 50 8.21 -19.62 15.16
N PHE A 51 9.41 -20.19 15.10
CA PHE A 51 10.53 -19.87 15.98
C PHE A 51 11.83 -19.82 15.18
N ASP A 52 12.60 -18.74 15.32
CA ASP A 52 13.93 -18.58 14.70
C ASP A 52 15.00 -18.59 15.80
N GLY A 53 15.79 -19.66 15.84
CA GLY A 53 16.90 -19.83 16.77
C GLY A 53 18.15 -19.04 16.39
N ARG A 54 18.24 -18.48 15.18
CA ARG A 54 19.45 -17.82 14.66
C ARG A 54 19.51 -16.34 14.98
N GLN A 55 18.38 -15.67 15.23
CA GLN A 55 18.37 -14.24 15.58
C GLN A 55 17.92 -14.04 17.02
N PHE A 56 18.38 -12.94 17.63
CA PHE A 56 17.98 -12.47 18.97
C PHE A 56 18.07 -13.55 20.08
N ALA A 57 19.01 -14.48 19.98
CA ALA A 57 19.15 -15.64 20.87
C ALA A 57 17.94 -16.60 20.91
N GLY A 58 17.02 -16.52 19.93
CA GLY A 58 15.79 -17.29 19.86
C GLY A 58 14.56 -16.41 20.03
N TRP A 59 13.73 -16.30 18.99
CA TRP A 59 12.53 -15.48 19.02
C TRP A 59 11.41 -16.01 18.12
N VAL A 60 10.17 -15.55 18.36
CA VAL A 60 9.02 -15.77 17.48
C VAL A 60 9.00 -14.67 16.42
N PRO A 61 9.24 -14.98 15.13
CA PRO A 61 9.45 -13.95 14.13
C PRO A 61 8.23 -13.07 13.87
N HIS A 62 8.48 -11.77 13.74
CA HIS A 62 7.46 -10.80 13.39
C HIS A 62 7.35 -10.58 11.87
N GLN A 63 6.15 -10.77 11.31
CA GLN A 63 5.79 -10.55 9.89
C GLN A 63 6.51 -11.41 8.84
N VAL A 64 7.44 -12.28 9.23
CA VAL A 64 8.23 -13.08 8.28
C VAL A 64 7.37 -14.01 7.41
N ILE A 65 6.29 -14.57 7.97
CA ILE A 65 5.35 -15.41 7.25
C ILE A 65 4.85 -14.77 5.94
N ALA A 66 4.66 -13.44 5.93
CA ALA A 66 4.15 -12.73 4.77
C ALA A 66 5.06 -12.81 3.53
N TYR A 67 6.34 -13.15 3.70
CA TYR A 67 7.25 -13.34 2.58
C TYR A 67 7.01 -14.63 1.80
N LEU A 68 6.22 -15.58 2.31
CA LEU A 68 5.81 -16.75 1.52
C LEU A 68 5.03 -16.36 0.25
N TRP A 69 4.24 -15.29 0.34
CA TRP A 69 3.50 -14.79 -0.82
C TRP A 69 3.02 -13.34 -0.63
N PRO A 70 3.15 -12.47 -1.65
CA PRO A 70 3.78 -12.69 -2.95
C PRO A 70 5.22 -12.18 -3.05
N GLN A 71 5.69 -11.38 -2.09
CA GLN A 71 6.94 -10.63 -2.22
C GLN A 71 8.18 -11.52 -2.23
N GLY A 72 8.27 -12.54 -1.36
CA GLY A 72 9.43 -13.45 -1.38
C GLY A 72 9.58 -14.15 -2.72
N PRO A 73 8.56 -14.85 -3.25
CA PRO A 73 8.63 -15.49 -4.57
C PRO A 73 9.01 -14.54 -5.71
N TRP A 74 8.61 -13.27 -5.63
CA TRP A 74 8.99 -12.25 -6.61
C TRP A 74 10.51 -12.03 -6.63
N PHE A 75 11.11 -11.76 -5.47
CA PHE A 75 12.55 -11.51 -5.36
C PHE A 75 13.39 -12.77 -5.57
N TRP A 76 12.91 -13.92 -5.09
CA TRP A 76 13.53 -15.21 -5.35
C TRP A 76 13.59 -15.53 -6.84
N LEU A 77 12.52 -15.27 -7.60
CA LEU A 77 12.54 -15.47 -9.05
C LEU A 77 13.57 -14.55 -9.74
N GLY A 78 13.66 -13.29 -9.29
CA GLY A 78 14.64 -12.33 -9.78
C GLY A 78 16.08 -12.80 -9.57
N ASP A 79 16.39 -13.19 -8.33
CA ASP A 79 17.66 -13.80 -7.94
C ASP A 79 17.96 -15.05 -8.81
N ARG A 80 16.96 -15.93 -8.98
CA ARG A 80 17.13 -17.14 -9.78
C ARG A 80 17.44 -16.90 -11.25
N LEU A 81 16.95 -15.79 -11.80
CA LEU A 81 17.20 -15.36 -13.17
C LEU A 81 18.50 -14.54 -13.31
N GLY A 82 19.21 -14.26 -12.21
CA GLY A 82 20.41 -13.42 -12.20
C GLY A 82 20.12 -11.96 -12.54
N VAL A 83 18.89 -11.50 -12.31
CA VAL A 83 18.51 -10.11 -12.52
C VAL A 83 18.96 -9.30 -11.31
N SER A 84 19.65 -8.19 -11.55
CA SER A 84 20.12 -7.30 -10.48
C SER A 84 18.98 -6.78 -9.59
N ASP A 85 19.22 -6.72 -8.28
CA ASP A 85 18.20 -6.48 -7.26
C ASP A 85 17.43 -5.18 -7.47
N TRP A 86 18.13 -4.11 -7.87
CA TRP A 86 17.47 -2.83 -8.08
C TRP A 86 16.45 -2.92 -9.21
N VAL A 87 16.75 -3.68 -10.28
CA VAL A 87 15.80 -3.91 -11.38
C VAL A 87 14.59 -4.70 -10.88
N VAL A 88 14.80 -5.78 -10.13
CA VAL A 88 13.72 -6.61 -9.56
C VAL A 88 12.82 -5.77 -8.65
N HIS A 89 13.40 -4.90 -7.84
CA HIS A 89 12.68 -3.95 -6.99
C HIS A 89 11.90 -2.91 -7.82
N ARG A 90 12.45 -2.37 -8.91
CA ARG A 90 11.70 -1.44 -9.78
C ARG A 90 10.54 -2.09 -10.49
N LEU A 91 10.72 -3.32 -10.93
CA LEU A 91 9.65 -4.11 -11.53
C LEU A 91 8.56 -4.39 -10.49
N TRP A 92 8.92 -4.65 -9.23
CA TRP A 92 7.96 -4.80 -8.12
C TRP A 92 7.14 -3.52 -7.93
N LEU A 93 7.82 -2.38 -7.76
CA LEU A 93 7.18 -1.08 -7.60
C LEU A 93 6.27 -0.73 -8.80
N GLY A 94 6.78 -0.89 -10.02
CA GLY A 94 6.03 -0.68 -11.25
C GLY A 94 4.80 -1.59 -11.33
N THR A 95 4.91 -2.84 -10.86
CA THR A 95 3.78 -3.78 -10.80
C THR A 95 2.72 -3.31 -9.82
N LEU A 96 3.09 -2.85 -8.62
CA LEU A 96 2.13 -2.30 -7.64
C LEU A 96 1.36 -1.10 -8.20
N LEU A 97 2.07 -0.12 -8.78
CA LEU A 97 1.46 1.06 -9.40
C LEU A 97 0.55 0.67 -10.57
N PHE A 98 1.01 -0.22 -11.43
CA PHE A 98 0.24 -0.68 -12.58
C PHE A 98 -1.03 -1.43 -12.16
N LEU A 99 -0.94 -2.34 -11.18
CA LEU A 99 -2.09 -3.09 -10.67
C LEU A 99 -3.13 -2.17 -10.04
N ALA A 100 -2.70 -1.12 -9.33
CA ALA A 100 -3.60 -0.10 -8.79
C ALA A 100 -4.37 0.63 -9.91
N GLY A 101 -3.66 1.16 -10.90
CA GLY A 101 -4.27 1.86 -12.03
C GLY A 101 -5.15 0.97 -12.89
N ALA A 102 -4.64 -0.20 -13.30
CA ALA A 102 -5.37 -1.16 -14.12
C ALA A 102 -6.60 -1.72 -13.40
N GLY A 103 -6.49 -1.96 -12.09
CA GLY A 103 -7.58 -2.39 -11.23
C GLY A 103 -8.70 -1.35 -11.17
N VAL A 104 -8.36 -0.08 -10.96
CA VAL A 104 -9.34 1.02 -10.96
C VAL A 104 -9.93 1.26 -12.33
N LEU A 105 -9.12 1.24 -13.40
CA LEU A 105 -9.60 1.33 -14.79
C LEU A 105 -10.66 0.26 -15.05
N TRP A 106 -10.36 -0.98 -14.69
CA TRP A 106 -11.26 -2.11 -14.88
C TRP A 106 -12.52 -2.00 -14.02
N ALA A 107 -12.38 -1.67 -12.73
CA ALA A 107 -13.49 -1.53 -11.79
C ALA A 107 -14.43 -0.39 -12.17
N ALA A 108 -13.90 0.79 -12.52
CA ALA A 108 -14.66 1.94 -12.98
C ALA A 108 -15.52 1.59 -14.21
N ARG A 109 -15.00 0.76 -15.13
CA ARG A 109 -15.79 0.23 -16.27
C ARG A 109 -16.94 -0.67 -15.82
N LYS A 110 -16.76 -1.47 -14.76
CA LYS A 110 -17.83 -2.32 -14.18
C LYS A 110 -18.88 -1.49 -13.43
N LEU A 111 -18.49 -0.34 -12.92
CA LEU A 111 -19.34 0.67 -12.29
C LEU A 111 -20.02 1.61 -13.31
N GLY A 112 -19.93 1.29 -14.60
CA GLY A 112 -20.67 1.99 -15.67
C GLY A 112 -19.97 3.21 -16.28
N LEU A 113 -18.74 3.52 -15.89
CA LEU A 113 -17.99 4.62 -16.52
C LEU A 113 -17.51 4.25 -17.94
N GLY A 114 -17.53 5.25 -18.83
CA GLY A 114 -16.91 5.15 -20.15
C GLY A 114 -15.40 4.96 -20.05
N LEU A 115 -14.75 4.48 -21.12
CA LEU A 115 -13.31 4.19 -21.09
C LEU A 115 -12.43 5.39 -20.71
N ALA A 116 -12.71 6.57 -21.29
CA ALA A 116 -11.95 7.78 -20.99
C ALA A 116 -12.10 8.23 -19.53
N ALA A 117 -13.34 8.20 -19.01
CA ALA A 117 -13.65 8.50 -17.61
C ALA A 117 -12.98 7.52 -16.65
N ALA A 118 -13.01 6.22 -16.99
CA ALA A 118 -12.32 5.19 -16.22
C ALA A 118 -10.79 5.36 -16.27
N ALA A 119 -10.22 5.83 -17.39
CA ALA A 119 -8.80 6.16 -17.50
C ALA A 119 -8.42 7.37 -16.64
N ALA A 120 -9.26 8.43 -16.61
CA ALA A 120 -9.06 9.55 -15.70
C ALA A 120 -9.06 9.10 -14.23
N ALA A 121 -10.04 8.27 -13.83
CA ALA A 121 -10.07 7.70 -12.47
C ALA A 121 -8.81 6.87 -12.16
N ALA A 122 -8.40 6.01 -13.10
CA ALA A 122 -7.20 5.18 -12.95
C ALA A 122 -5.93 6.02 -12.76
N LEU A 123 -5.76 7.10 -13.51
CA LEU A 123 -4.61 8.00 -13.41
C LEU A 123 -4.56 8.69 -12.05
N VAL A 124 -5.69 9.21 -11.56
CA VAL A 124 -5.78 9.86 -10.24
C VAL A 124 -5.42 8.88 -9.13
N TYR A 125 -5.91 7.65 -9.22
CA TYR A 125 -5.66 6.64 -8.19
C TYR A 125 -4.22 6.12 -8.22
N GLN A 126 -3.71 5.74 -9.40
CA GLN A 126 -2.36 5.20 -9.60
C GLN A 126 -1.27 6.17 -9.16
N LEU A 127 -1.45 7.46 -9.44
CA LEU A 127 -0.44 8.50 -9.20
C LEU A 127 -0.73 9.31 -7.92
N ALA A 128 -1.46 8.72 -6.98
CA ALA A 128 -1.78 9.38 -5.73
C ALA A 128 -0.54 9.51 -4.79
N PRO A 129 -0.41 10.60 -4.02
CA PRO A 129 0.66 10.81 -3.04
C PRO A 129 0.84 9.68 -2.04
N TYR A 130 -0.23 8.92 -1.80
CA TYR A 130 -0.27 7.84 -0.82
C TYR A 130 0.89 6.86 -0.96
N VAL A 131 1.48 6.70 -2.16
CA VAL A 131 2.63 5.80 -2.36
C VAL A 131 3.91 6.28 -1.69
N LEU A 132 4.11 7.60 -1.58
CA LEU A 132 5.37 8.24 -1.19
C LEU A 132 5.98 7.73 0.12
N PRO A 133 5.24 7.63 1.24
CA PRO A 133 5.82 7.14 2.48
C PRO A 133 6.22 5.66 2.45
N TYR A 134 5.78 4.89 1.45
CA TYR A 134 5.95 3.45 1.40
C TYR A 134 7.04 3.02 0.42
N VAL A 135 7.25 3.71 -0.71
CA VAL A 135 8.13 3.22 -1.80
C VAL A 135 9.56 2.92 -1.35
N SER A 136 10.13 3.74 -0.47
CA SER A 136 11.53 3.59 -0.02
C SER A 136 11.68 2.92 1.35
N ARG A 137 10.58 2.45 1.95
CA ARG A 137 10.59 1.90 3.32
C ARG A 137 9.81 0.61 3.47
N THR A 138 8.61 0.52 2.90
CA THR A 138 7.74 -0.64 3.04
C THR A 138 6.68 -0.72 1.95
N SER A 139 7.11 -0.97 0.71
CA SER A 139 6.32 -1.08 -0.50
C SER A 139 5.25 -2.17 -0.40
N ALA A 140 5.51 -3.21 0.39
CA ALA A 140 4.55 -4.27 0.68
C ALA A 140 3.23 -3.75 1.31
N MET A 141 3.26 -2.59 2.00
CA MET A 141 2.06 -1.91 2.52
C MET A 141 1.15 -1.34 1.41
N LEU A 142 1.63 -1.26 0.17
CA LEU A 142 0.84 -0.81 -0.98
C LEU A 142 -0.02 -1.92 -1.59
N LEU A 143 0.17 -3.18 -1.19
CA LEU A 143 -0.58 -4.31 -1.74
C LEU A 143 -2.12 -4.13 -1.60
N PRO A 144 -2.68 -3.77 -0.43
CA PRO A 144 -4.12 -3.50 -0.31
C PRO A 144 -4.60 -2.36 -1.20
N TRP A 145 -3.80 -1.30 -1.34
CA TRP A 145 -4.09 -0.17 -2.23
C TRP A 145 -4.13 -0.62 -3.71
N ALA A 146 -3.16 -1.44 -4.13
CA ALA A 146 -3.11 -2.00 -5.48
C ALA A 146 -4.26 -2.99 -5.76
N GLY A 147 -4.68 -3.76 -4.75
CA GLY A 147 -5.77 -4.72 -4.82
C GLY A 147 -7.18 -4.12 -4.80
N LEU A 148 -7.34 -2.90 -4.27
CA LEU A 148 -8.67 -2.35 -3.94
C LEU A 148 -9.63 -2.27 -5.13
N GLY A 149 -9.16 -1.77 -6.27
CA GLY A 149 -9.98 -1.71 -7.50
C GLY A 149 -10.45 -3.10 -7.94
N TRP A 150 -9.57 -4.09 -7.90
CA TRP A 150 -9.90 -5.49 -8.23
C TRP A 150 -10.93 -6.08 -7.27
N ILE A 151 -10.77 -5.88 -5.97
CA ILE A 151 -11.72 -6.33 -4.94
C ILE A 151 -13.11 -5.75 -5.20
N VAL A 152 -13.21 -4.43 -5.43
CA VAL A 152 -14.49 -3.76 -5.70
C VAL A 152 -15.12 -4.28 -7.00
N GLY A 153 -14.37 -4.28 -8.10
CA GLY A 153 -14.90 -4.70 -9.39
C GLY A 153 -15.31 -6.19 -9.43
N LEU A 154 -14.56 -7.06 -8.75
CA LEU A 154 -14.92 -8.49 -8.63
C LEU A 154 -16.12 -8.69 -7.71
N THR A 155 -16.27 -7.89 -6.64
CA THR A 155 -17.45 -7.90 -5.78
C THR A 155 -18.72 -7.52 -6.55
N VAL A 156 -18.63 -6.47 -7.40
CA VAL A 156 -19.72 -6.09 -8.32
C VAL A 156 -20.12 -7.28 -9.20
N LEU A 157 -19.15 -8.00 -9.78
CA LEU A 157 -19.42 -9.16 -10.62
C LEU A 157 -19.95 -10.37 -9.84
N ALA A 158 -19.45 -10.61 -8.64
CA ALA A 158 -19.95 -11.67 -7.76
C ALA A 158 -21.42 -11.46 -7.43
N ALA A 159 -21.78 -10.22 -7.07
CA ALA A 159 -23.14 -9.86 -6.74
C ALA A 159 -24.06 -9.84 -7.97
N THR A 160 -23.65 -9.29 -9.12
CA THR A 160 -24.54 -9.13 -10.28
C THR A 160 -24.66 -10.38 -11.15
N ARG A 161 -23.62 -11.23 -11.20
CA ARG A 161 -23.62 -12.46 -12.01
C ARG A 161 -23.84 -13.76 -11.21
N SER A 162 -23.78 -13.71 -9.87
CA SER A 162 -24.01 -14.85 -8.96
C SER A 162 -23.14 -16.08 -9.27
N ARG A 163 -21.84 -15.89 -9.48
CA ARG A 163 -20.90 -16.99 -9.72
C ARG A 163 -19.88 -17.09 -8.60
N TRP A 164 -19.71 -18.29 -8.04
CA TRP A 164 -18.66 -18.62 -7.08
C TRP A 164 -17.26 -18.25 -7.60
N ARG A 165 -17.04 -18.33 -8.92
CA ARG A 165 -15.80 -17.89 -9.57
C ARG A 165 -15.38 -16.47 -9.17
N HIS A 166 -16.29 -15.50 -9.15
CA HIS A 166 -15.89 -14.12 -8.83
C HIS A 166 -15.59 -13.95 -7.33
N ALA A 167 -16.33 -14.64 -6.46
CA ALA A 167 -16.02 -14.66 -5.03
C ALA A 167 -14.66 -15.31 -4.75
N ALA A 168 -14.34 -16.42 -5.43
CA ALA A 168 -13.03 -17.05 -5.38
C ALA A 168 -11.92 -16.13 -5.89
N LEU A 169 -12.15 -15.40 -6.98
CA LEU A 169 -11.19 -14.40 -7.46
C LEU A 169 -10.98 -13.25 -6.46
N VAL A 170 -12.02 -12.79 -5.75
CA VAL A 170 -11.85 -11.82 -4.66
C VAL A 170 -10.96 -12.40 -3.57
N ALA A 171 -11.20 -13.64 -3.17
CA ALA A 171 -10.39 -14.33 -2.16
C ALA A 171 -8.93 -14.45 -2.61
N LEU A 172 -8.65 -14.82 -3.87
CA LEU A 172 -7.28 -14.89 -4.40
C LEU A 172 -6.57 -13.53 -4.41
N VAL A 173 -7.29 -12.44 -4.70
CA VAL A 173 -6.73 -11.09 -4.56
C VAL A 173 -6.39 -10.83 -3.09
N ILE A 174 -7.30 -11.11 -2.16
CA ILE A 174 -7.06 -10.92 -0.71
C ILE A 174 -5.89 -11.78 -0.21
N ALA A 175 -5.79 -13.03 -0.66
CA ALA A 175 -4.66 -13.92 -0.35
C ALA A 175 -3.32 -13.29 -0.78
N SER A 176 -3.32 -12.55 -1.89
CA SER A 176 -2.12 -11.90 -2.43
C SER A 176 -1.81 -10.56 -1.79
N VAL A 177 -2.81 -9.86 -1.25
CA VAL A 177 -2.60 -8.50 -0.75
C VAL A 177 -2.64 -8.37 0.77
N GLY A 178 -3.03 -9.43 1.48
CA GLY A 178 -3.37 -9.33 2.90
C GLY A 178 -2.37 -9.82 3.92
N ALA A 179 -1.43 -10.69 3.53
CA ALA A 179 -0.55 -11.37 4.48
C ALA A 179 0.40 -10.43 5.23
N VAL A 180 0.83 -9.34 4.58
CA VAL A 180 1.82 -8.41 5.13
C VAL A 180 1.24 -7.56 6.26
N ASN A 181 -0.04 -7.19 6.15
CA ASN A 181 -0.66 -6.29 7.13
C ASN A 181 -2.18 -6.49 7.24
N ALA A 182 -2.60 -7.18 8.30
CA ALA A 182 -4.00 -7.44 8.59
C ALA A 182 -4.82 -6.14 8.75
N THR A 183 -4.27 -5.14 9.43
CA THR A 183 -4.93 -3.84 9.63
C THR A 183 -5.17 -3.10 8.32
N ALA A 184 -4.22 -3.13 7.38
CA ALA A 184 -4.37 -2.46 6.09
C ALA A 184 -5.51 -3.07 5.27
N ILE A 185 -5.66 -4.40 5.29
CA ILE A 185 -6.82 -5.08 4.69
C ILE A 185 -8.11 -4.71 5.42
N ALA A 186 -8.10 -4.73 6.75
CA ALA A 186 -9.27 -4.36 7.54
C ALA A 186 -9.75 -2.94 7.23
N MET A 187 -8.82 -2.01 6.98
CA MET A 187 -9.14 -0.61 6.64
C MET A 187 -9.70 -0.42 5.22
N VAL A 188 -9.48 -1.36 4.30
CA VAL A 188 -10.08 -1.32 2.95
C VAL A 188 -11.26 -2.29 2.77
N ALA A 189 -11.45 -3.24 3.70
CA ALA A 189 -12.57 -4.19 3.71
C ALA A 189 -13.97 -3.54 3.68
N PRO A 190 -14.21 -2.33 4.22
CA PRO A 190 -15.50 -1.67 4.08
C PRO A 190 -15.89 -1.41 2.62
N ALA A 191 -14.94 -1.22 1.69
CA ALA A 191 -15.25 -0.90 0.30
C ALA A 191 -16.19 -1.90 -0.41
N PRO A 192 -15.90 -3.22 -0.46
CA PRO A 192 -16.84 -4.19 -1.05
C PRO A 192 -18.17 -4.27 -0.28
N VAL A 193 -18.16 -4.11 1.05
CA VAL A 193 -19.37 -4.12 1.88
C VAL A 193 -20.27 -2.93 1.56
N LEU A 194 -19.71 -1.72 1.53
CA LEU A 194 -20.41 -0.49 1.20
C LEU A 194 -21.05 -0.56 -0.18
N TRP A 195 -20.36 -1.14 -1.16
CA TRP A 195 -20.95 -1.34 -2.48
C TRP A 195 -22.19 -2.26 -2.42
N LEU A 196 -22.12 -3.39 -1.70
CA LEU A 196 -23.24 -4.30 -1.53
C LEU A 196 -24.43 -3.64 -0.82
N LEU A 197 -24.16 -2.86 0.23
CA LEU A 197 -25.19 -2.13 1.00
C LEU A 197 -25.88 -1.08 0.13
N VAL A 198 -25.11 -0.26 -0.59
CA VAL A 198 -25.65 0.78 -1.48
C VAL A 198 -26.41 0.13 -2.63
N ALA A 199 -25.89 -0.94 -3.24
CA ALA A 199 -26.57 -1.65 -4.32
C ALA A 199 -27.89 -2.30 -3.86
N ALA A 200 -27.95 -2.85 -2.65
CA ALA A 200 -29.17 -3.41 -2.08
C ALA A 200 -30.20 -2.31 -1.75
N ARG A 201 -29.74 -1.20 -1.15
CA ARG A 201 -30.58 -0.03 -0.84
C ARG A 201 -31.18 0.59 -2.11
N ASP A 202 -30.38 0.71 -3.17
CA ASP A 202 -30.80 1.22 -4.47
C ASP A 202 -31.58 0.19 -5.30
N ARG A 203 -31.91 -0.98 -4.72
CA ARG A 203 -32.66 -2.08 -5.35
C ARG A 203 -32.02 -2.64 -6.62
N ARG A 204 -30.70 -2.45 -6.81
CA ARG A 204 -29.92 -3.05 -7.91
C ARG A 204 -29.68 -4.54 -7.68
N ILE A 205 -29.60 -4.93 -6.40
CA ILE A 205 -29.60 -6.33 -5.95
C ILE A 205 -30.56 -6.47 -4.76
N THR A 206 -30.93 -7.69 -4.41
CA THR A 206 -31.72 -7.94 -3.20
C THR A 206 -30.83 -8.01 -1.96
N TRP A 207 -31.37 -7.71 -0.77
CA TRP A 207 -30.66 -7.87 0.50
C TRP A 207 -30.15 -9.30 0.73
N ARG A 208 -30.97 -10.30 0.38
CA ARG A 208 -30.55 -11.72 0.41
C ARG A 208 -29.32 -11.96 -0.46
N ARG A 209 -29.26 -11.34 -1.64
CA ARG A 209 -28.14 -11.49 -2.57
C ARG A 209 -26.89 -10.75 -2.10
N ALA A 210 -27.06 -9.58 -1.47
CA ALA A 210 -25.98 -8.87 -0.80
C ALA A 210 -25.37 -9.72 0.32
N ALA A 211 -26.21 -10.24 1.23
CA ALA A 211 -25.79 -11.12 2.32
C ALA A 211 -25.09 -12.38 1.81
N ALA A 212 -25.70 -13.11 0.86
CA ALA A 212 -25.08 -14.31 0.28
C ALA A 212 -23.74 -14.02 -0.40
N THR A 213 -23.59 -12.87 -1.06
CA THR A 213 -22.32 -12.47 -1.69
C THR A 213 -21.28 -12.14 -0.63
N ALA A 214 -21.65 -11.39 0.41
CA ALA A 214 -20.78 -11.06 1.52
C ALA A 214 -20.30 -12.32 2.25
N THR A 215 -21.19 -13.26 2.56
CA THR A 215 -20.83 -14.53 3.21
C THR A 215 -19.89 -15.37 2.35
N ARG A 216 -20.12 -15.47 1.03
CA ARG A 216 -19.22 -16.21 0.13
C ARG A 216 -17.84 -15.58 0.03
N ILE A 217 -17.77 -14.27 -0.17
CA ILE A 217 -16.51 -13.54 -0.24
C ILE A 217 -15.79 -13.65 1.11
N GLY A 218 -16.45 -13.35 2.22
CA GLY A 218 -15.89 -13.40 3.56
C GLY A 218 -15.38 -14.80 3.91
N GLY A 219 -16.20 -15.84 3.74
CA GLY A 219 -15.81 -17.22 4.03
C GLY A 219 -14.60 -17.69 3.23
N LEU A 220 -14.58 -17.44 1.91
CA LEU A 220 -13.43 -17.78 1.07
C LEU A 220 -12.18 -16.96 1.43
N SER A 221 -12.34 -15.67 1.75
CA SER A 221 -11.23 -14.77 2.11
C SER A 221 -10.61 -15.17 3.46
N ILE A 222 -11.42 -15.60 4.41
CA ILE A 222 -10.95 -16.17 5.69
C ILE A 222 -10.18 -17.46 5.40
N ALA A 223 -10.74 -18.38 4.60
CA ALA A 223 -10.12 -19.66 4.29
C ALA A 223 -8.72 -19.50 3.68
N VAL A 224 -8.56 -18.63 2.68
CA VAL A 224 -7.25 -18.36 2.05
C VAL A 224 -6.31 -17.51 2.91
N SER A 225 -6.78 -16.97 4.02
CA SER A 225 -5.99 -16.19 4.97
C SER A 225 -5.54 -17.00 6.19
N LEU A 226 -6.05 -18.23 6.37
CA LEU A 226 -5.77 -19.06 7.55
C LEU A 226 -4.27 -19.27 7.79
N TRP A 227 -3.47 -19.37 6.72
CA TRP A 227 -2.02 -19.61 6.83
C TRP A 227 -1.28 -18.48 7.56
N TRP A 228 -1.59 -17.22 7.27
CA TRP A 228 -0.97 -16.09 7.97
C TRP A 228 -1.73 -15.72 9.25
N ILE A 229 -3.05 -15.93 9.32
CA ILE A 229 -3.84 -15.72 10.54
C ILE A 229 -3.31 -16.62 11.66
N ALA A 230 -3.04 -17.89 11.38
CA ALA A 230 -2.49 -18.81 12.36
C ALA A 230 -1.17 -18.29 12.96
N MET A 231 -0.27 -17.77 12.11
CA MET A 231 1.00 -17.21 12.55
C MET A 231 0.83 -15.92 13.36
N VAL A 232 -0.11 -15.03 12.97
CA VAL A 232 -0.44 -13.83 13.77
C VAL A 232 -0.97 -14.22 15.14
N VAL A 233 -1.78 -15.27 15.26
CA VAL A 233 -2.25 -15.77 16.56
C VAL A 233 -1.09 -16.30 17.40
N ILE A 234 -0.17 -17.06 16.81
CA ILE A 234 1.01 -17.61 17.51
C ILE A 234 1.90 -16.45 18.00
N GLN A 235 2.20 -15.50 17.12
CA GLN A 235 2.96 -14.31 17.44
C GLN A 235 2.31 -13.48 18.55
N GLY A 236 0.99 -13.27 18.51
CA GLY A 236 0.29 -12.51 19.53
C GLY A 236 0.27 -13.19 20.91
N ARG A 237 0.52 -14.50 20.98
CA ARG A 237 0.56 -15.28 22.24
C ARG A 237 1.95 -15.54 22.77
N HIS A 238 2.93 -15.69 21.88
CA HIS A 238 4.27 -16.21 22.22
C HIS A 238 5.39 -15.29 21.76
N GLY A 239 5.11 -14.27 20.95
CA GLY A 239 6.12 -13.31 20.52
C GLY A 239 6.29 -12.16 21.50
N ALA A 240 7.36 -11.41 21.29
CA ALA A 240 7.58 -10.16 22.00
C ALA A 240 6.43 -9.17 21.73
N ASP A 241 6.06 -8.39 22.74
CA ASP A 241 5.11 -7.29 22.58
C ASP A 241 5.77 -6.13 21.82
N VAL A 242 5.91 -6.30 20.50
CA VAL A 242 6.50 -5.32 19.59
C VAL A 242 5.83 -3.95 19.72
N LEU A 243 4.54 -3.92 20.07
CA LEU A 243 3.76 -2.68 20.18
C LEU A 243 4.19 -1.83 21.37
N ALA A 244 4.68 -2.43 22.45
CA ALA A 244 5.24 -1.72 23.60
C ALA A 244 6.56 -0.99 23.28
N TYR A 245 7.30 -1.44 22.25
CA TYR A 245 8.56 -0.85 21.79
C TYR A 245 8.41 -0.01 20.51
N SER A 246 7.17 0.10 20.00
CA SER A 246 6.83 0.89 18.82
C SER A 246 6.28 2.26 19.19
N GLU A 247 6.04 3.10 18.18
CA GLU A 247 5.52 4.43 18.36
C GLU A 247 4.16 4.45 19.10
N SER A 248 3.96 5.49 19.92
CA SER A 248 2.70 5.69 20.65
C SER A 248 1.54 5.97 19.70
N LEU A 249 0.31 5.60 20.09
CA LEU A 249 -0.90 5.91 19.33
C LEU A 249 -1.07 7.42 19.09
N GLU A 250 -0.64 8.24 20.05
CA GLU A 250 -0.57 9.69 19.92
C GLU A 250 0.36 10.11 18.78
N SER A 251 1.61 9.62 18.76
CA SER A 251 2.61 9.98 17.73
C SER A 251 2.15 9.59 16.32
N VAL A 252 1.59 8.40 16.15
CA VAL A 252 1.15 7.88 14.84
C VAL A 252 -0.14 8.54 14.34
N SER A 253 -0.95 9.11 15.24
CA SER A 253 -2.21 9.80 14.88
C SER A 253 -2.08 11.31 14.77
N PHE A 254 -0.96 11.89 15.26
CA PHE A 254 -0.74 13.34 15.27
C PHE A 254 -0.91 13.99 13.90
N THR A 255 -0.50 13.32 12.84
CA THR A 255 -0.53 13.84 11.46
C THR A 255 -1.76 13.41 10.66
N SER A 256 -2.63 12.58 11.24
CA SER A 256 -3.89 12.10 10.64
C SER A 256 -4.97 13.20 10.60
N THR A 257 -4.56 14.44 10.36
CA THR A 257 -5.43 15.61 10.28
C THR A 257 -6.34 15.51 9.07
N SER A 258 -7.54 16.10 9.16
CA SER A 258 -8.51 16.11 8.05
C SER A 258 -7.89 16.69 6.76
N THR A 259 -7.17 17.80 6.86
CA THR A 259 -6.55 18.48 5.72
C THR A 259 -5.53 17.59 4.99
N GLU A 260 -4.71 16.85 5.70
CA GLU A 260 -3.72 15.95 5.08
C GLU A 260 -4.37 14.67 4.56
N VAL A 261 -5.33 14.08 5.30
CA VAL A 261 -6.08 12.90 4.83
C VAL A 261 -6.78 13.20 3.51
N TRP A 262 -7.47 14.34 3.39
CA TRP A 262 -8.15 14.75 2.17
C TRP A 262 -7.22 14.88 0.96
N ARG A 263 -5.95 15.26 1.19
CA ARG A 263 -4.91 15.33 0.15
C ARG A 263 -4.32 13.97 -0.23
N GLY A 264 -4.75 12.88 0.42
CA GLY A 264 -4.19 11.54 0.25
C GLY A 264 -2.87 11.32 1.00
N LEU A 265 -2.63 12.13 2.04
CA LEU A 265 -1.44 12.11 2.89
C LEU A 265 -1.83 11.73 4.34
N GLY A 266 -1.11 12.24 5.34
CA GLY A 266 -1.40 12.07 6.76
C GLY A 266 -0.63 10.94 7.45
N TYR A 267 0.12 10.13 6.72
CA TYR A 267 1.00 9.12 7.32
C TYR A 267 2.18 9.78 8.05
N TRP A 268 2.35 9.47 9.33
CA TRP A 268 3.20 10.24 10.27
C TRP A 268 4.66 10.32 9.87
N LEU A 269 5.26 9.24 9.37
CA LEU A 269 6.68 9.24 8.98
C LEU A 269 7.02 10.29 7.92
N THR A 270 6.02 10.76 7.15
CA THR A 270 6.18 11.83 6.16
C THR A 270 6.57 13.18 6.81
N TYR A 271 6.22 13.38 8.08
CA TYR A 271 6.39 14.65 8.79
C TYR A 271 7.36 14.56 9.97
N VAL A 272 7.73 13.35 10.41
CA VAL A 272 8.71 13.15 11.48
C VAL A 272 10.09 13.61 11.02
N ARG A 273 10.75 14.35 11.90
CA ARG A 273 12.12 14.83 11.74
C ARG A 273 12.84 14.71 13.08
N ASP A 274 14.12 14.33 13.03
CA ASP A 274 15.01 14.40 14.18
C ASP A 274 15.92 15.64 14.07
N SER A 275 16.89 15.76 14.99
CA SER A 275 17.82 16.90 15.03
C SER A 275 18.78 16.99 13.84
N TYR A 276 18.92 15.92 13.06
CA TYR A 276 19.89 15.77 11.99
C TYR A 276 19.24 15.67 10.59
N ALA A 277 18.09 15.00 10.46
CA ALA A 277 17.41 14.79 9.19
C ALA A 277 15.90 14.52 9.33
N ALA A 278 15.19 14.60 8.20
CA ALA A 278 13.83 14.09 8.09
C ALA A 278 13.85 12.56 7.97
N THR A 279 12.84 11.89 8.54
CA THR A 279 12.72 10.41 8.44
C THR A 279 12.50 9.93 6.99
N THR A 280 11.96 10.81 6.14
CA THR A 280 11.95 10.66 4.69
C THR A 280 11.92 12.03 4.00
N ALA A 281 12.57 12.15 2.85
CA ALA A 281 12.48 13.29 1.96
C ALA A 281 11.24 13.27 1.06
N ALA A 282 10.52 12.14 0.97
CA ALA A 282 9.42 11.93 0.01
C ALA A 282 8.24 12.91 0.18
N GLY A 283 8.05 13.46 1.39
CA GLY A 283 7.00 14.43 1.70
C GLY A 283 7.37 15.89 1.44
N PHE A 284 8.65 16.21 1.18
CA PHE A 284 9.15 17.60 1.23
C PHE A 284 8.48 18.52 0.18
N ASP A 285 8.27 18.02 -1.04
CA ASP A 285 7.62 18.79 -2.10
C ASP A 285 6.17 19.14 -1.75
N TYR A 286 5.49 18.30 -0.97
CA TYR A 286 4.11 18.54 -0.51
C TYR A 286 3.99 19.58 0.60
N LEU A 287 5.11 19.97 1.20
CA LEU A 287 5.21 20.99 2.24
C LEU A 287 5.74 22.32 1.69
N THR A 288 6.53 22.30 0.61
CA THR A 288 7.28 23.48 0.15
C THR A 288 6.91 23.94 -1.26
N TRP A 289 6.44 23.06 -2.14
CA TRP A 289 6.18 23.41 -3.54
C TRP A 289 4.70 23.72 -3.79
N GLN A 290 4.41 25.02 -3.94
CA GLN A 290 3.07 25.55 -4.21
C GLN A 290 2.36 24.85 -5.38
N ARG A 291 3.09 24.46 -6.43
CA ARG A 291 2.52 23.79 -7.62
C ARG A 291 1.99 22.39 -7.30
N VAL A 292 2.71 21.62 -6.49
CA VAL A 292 2.32 20.27 -6.06
C VAL A 292 1.10 20.36 -5.14
N ILE A 293 1.15 21.29 -4.19
CA ILE A 293 0.05 21.57 -3.28
C ILE A 293 -1.22 21.95 -4.06
N ALA A 294 -1.11 22.90 -5.00
CA ALA A 294 -2.22 23.33 -5.84
C ALA A 294 -2.77 22.20 -6.71
N ALA A 295 -1.90 21.39 -7.33
CA ALA A 295 -2.34 20.25 -8.14
C ALA A 295 -3.14 19.23 -7.30
N GLY A 296 -2.68 18.93 -6.08
CA GLY A 296 -3.39 18.06 -5.15
C GLY A 296 -4.79 18.59 -4.78
N PHE A 297 -4.90 19.88 -4.46
CA PHE A 297 -6.20 20.49 -4.17
C PHE A 297 -7.12 20.54 -5.39
N VAL A 298 -6.60 20.83 -6.58
CA VAL A 298 -7.41 20.81 -7.81
C VAL A 298 -7.95 19.40 -8.07
N LEU A 299 -7.13 18.35 -7.94
CA LEU A 299 -7.59 16.96 -8.09
C LEU A 299 -8.66 16.59 -7.07
N LEU A 300 -8.48 17.00 -5.81
CA LEU A 300 -9.49 16.84 -4.76
C LEU A 300 -10.80 17.53 -5.16
N LEU A 301 -10.74 18.79 -5.59
CA LEU A 301 -11.92 19.58 -5.98
C LEU A 301 -12.63 18.99 -7.20
N LEU A 302 -11.89 18.44 -8.17
CA LEU A 302 -12.46 17.72 -9.30
C LEU A 302 -13.17 16.44 -8.85
N GLY A 303 -12.57 15.69 -7.93
CA GLY A 303 -13.17 14.49 -7.34
C GLY A 303 -14.47 14.79 -6.61
N VAL A 304 -14.43 15.74 -5.67
CA VAL A 304 -15.61 16.18 -4.91
C VAL A 304 -16.64 16.81 -5.84
N GLY A 305 -16.23 17.69 -6.75
CA GLY A 305 -17.10 18.33 -7.73
C GLY A 305 -17.83 17.31 -8.59
N GLY A 306 -17.13 16.26 -9.05
CA GLY A 306 -17.75 15.14 -9.75
C GLY A 306 -18.75 14.37 -8.91
N LEU A 307 -18.45 14.14 -7.63
CA LEU A 307 -19.38 13.50 -6.69
C LEU A 307 -20.56 14.39 -6.32
N VAL A 308 -20.47 15.71 -6.40
CA VAL A 308 -21.59 16.61 -6.03
C VAL A 308 -22.48 16.91 -7.23
N THR A 309 -21.88 17.18 -8.38
CA THR A 309 -22.59 17.74 -9.55
C THR A 309 -23.15 16.68 -10.50
N THR A 310 -22.60 15.47 -10.51
CA THR A 310 -23.02 14.44 -11.46
C THR A 310 -24.14 13.56 -10.90
N GLN A 311 -25.00 13.05 -11.79
CA GLN A 311 -26.05 12.07 -11.46
C GLN A 311 -25.60 10.64 -11.79
N TRP A 312 -24.30 10.34 -11.64
CA TRP A 312 -23.76 9.01 -11.91
C TRP A 312 -24.35 7.96 -10.96
N GLN A 313 -24.72 6.79 -11.50
CA GLN A 313 -25.45 5.75 -10.77
C GLN A 313 -24.74 5.28 -9.49
N GLU A 314 -23.41 5.17 -9.50
CA GLU A 314 -22.63 4.69 -8.36
C GLU A 314 -22.09 5.84 -7.47
N ARG A 315 -22.59 7.07 -7.67
CA ARG A 315 -22.21 8.24 -6.88
C ARG A 315 -22.35 8.01 -5.38
N ARG A 316 -23.46 7.42 -4.93
CA ARG A 316 -23.72 7.15 -3.50
C ARG A 316 -22.65 6.23 -2.90
N PHE A 317 -22.22 5.24 -3.66
CA PHE A 317 -21.15 4.33 -3.25
C PHE A 317 -19.82 5.07 -3.12
N ALA A 318 -19.45 5.90 -4.11
CA ALA A 318 -18.21 6.66 -4.05
C ALA A 318 -18.22 7.70 -2.90
N ILE A 319 -19.36 8.35 -2.62
CA ILE A 319 -19.51 9.22 -1.44
C ILE A 319 -19.36 8.41 -0.14
N ALA A 320 -19.97 7.22 -0.06
CA ALA A 320 -19.83 6.36 1.11
C ALA A 320 -18.36 5.93 1.33
N LEU A 321 -17.61 5.62 0.26
CA LEU A 321 -16.17 5.37 0.36
C LEU A 321 -15.43 6.56 0.96
N VAL A 322 -15.64 7.77 0.43
CA VAL A 322 -15.00 9.00 0.91
C VAL A 322 -15.34 9.24 2.38
N ALA A 323 -16.63 9.21 2.74
CA ALA A 323 -17.08 9.48 4.09
C ALA A 323 -16.53 8.46 5.09
N THR A 324 -16.65 7.16 4.80
CA THR A 324 -16.11 6.10 5.68
C THR A 324 -14.59 6.19 5.80
N ALA A 325 -13.87 6.44 4.70
CA ALA A 325 -12.42 6.56 4.73
C ALA A 325 -11.95 7.74 5.56
N VAL A 326 -12.59 8.92 5.43
CA VAL A 326 -12.25 10.10 6.22
C VAL A 326 -12.51 9.85 7.70
N VAL A 327 -13.66 9.27 8.05
CA VAL A 327 -13.98 8.92 9.45
C VAL A 327 -12.94 7.97 10.04
N LEU A 328 -12.60 6.90 9.31
CA LEU A 328 -11.62 5.92 9.77
C LEU A 328 -10.22 6.53 9.87
N ALA A 329 -9.77 7.27 8.86
CA ALA A 329 -8.43 7.82 8.79
C ALA A 329 -8.19 8.96 9.79
N VAL A 330 -9.15 9.89 9.90
CA VAL A 330 -9.04 11.06 10.78
C VAL A 330 -9.38 10.69 12.23
N GLY A 331 -10.27 9.73 12.46
CA GLY A 331 -10.99 9.62 13.72
C GLY A 331 -10.13 9.51 15.00
N VAL A 332 -8.88 9.08 14.90
CA VAL A 332 -7.97 8.99 16.06
C VAL A 332 -7.43 10.36 16.48
N HIS A 333 -7.50 11.35 15.57
CA HIS A 333 -7.00 12.71 15.72
C HIS A 333 -8.13 13.72 16.03
N PRO A 334 -7.92 14.69 16.94
CA PRO A 334 -6.77 14.82 17.84
C PRO A 334 -6.79 13.73 18.93
N PHE A 335 -5.62 13.37 19.44
CA PHE A 335 -5.53 12.26 20.39
C PHE A 335 -6.23 12.59 21.71
N ASP A 336 -6.05 13.80 22.26
CA ASP A 336 -6.57 14.14 23.60
C ASP A 336 -8.04 14.56 23.63
N ASP A 337 -8.65 14.83 22.47
CA ASP A 337 -10.05 15.23 22.34
C ASP A 337 -10.75 14.39 21.25
N PRO A 338 -10.94 13.07 21.48
CA PRO A 338 -11.55 12.20 20.50
C PRO A 338 -13.03 12.53 20.33
N SER A 339 -13.50 12.51 19.08
CA SER A 339 -14.94 12.64 18.79
C SER A 339 -15.74 11.51 19.48
N PRO A 340 -17.03 11.71 19.82
CA PRO A 340 -17.83 10.69 20.53
C PRO A 340 -17.81 9.30 19.89
N LEU A 341 -17.84 9.24 18.56
CA LEU A 341 -17.72 7.98 17.80
C LEU A 341 -16.38 7.29 18.04
N MET A 342 -15.31 8.07 18.13
CA MET A 342 -13.94 7.56 18.24
C MET A 342 -13.55 7.28 19.68
N SER A 343 -14.17 7.96 20.66
CA SER A 343 -14.10 7.56 22.07
C SER A 343 -14.65 6.15 22.28
N LEU A 344 -15.74 5.78 21.59
CA LEU A 344 -16.29 4.43 21.62
C LEU A 344 -15.37 3.38 20.98
N LEU A 345 -14.71 3.73 19.87
CA LEU A 345 -13.83 2.81 19.14
C LEU A 345 -12.43 2.67 19.76
N ARG A 346 -11.94 3.72 20.44
CA ARG A 346 -10.66 3.70 21.17
C ARG A 346 -10.77 2.90 22.47
N GLY A 347 -11.87 3.00 23.20
CA GLY A 347 -11.95 2.44 24.55
C GLY A 347 -10.82 2.97 25.45
N ASP A 348 -10.20 2.09 26.23
CA ASP A 348 -9.05 2.39 27.11
C ASP A 348 -7.68 2.45 26.40
N GLY A 349 -7.66 2.31 25.07
CA GLY A 349 -6.41 2.29 24.28
C GLY A 349 -5.68 0.94 24.26
N THR A 350 -6.13 -0.06 25.03
CA THR A 350 -5.53 -1.41 25.08
C THR A 350 -6.31 -2.44 24.26
N THR A 351 -7.55 -2.11 23.86
CA THR A 351 -8.40 -3.01 23.07
C THR A 351 -7.90 -3.21 21.63
N GLY A 352 -8.24 -4.36 21.03
CA GLY A 352 -7.86 -4.68 19.64
C GLY A 352 -8.38 -3.71 18.58
N ALA A 353 -9.48 -2.99 18.85
CA ALA A 353 -9.98 -1.93 17.98
C ALA A 353 -9.07 -0.69 18.01
N ALA A 354 -8.55 -0.31 19.18
CA ALA A 354 -7.57 0.76 19.33
C ALA A 354 -6.23 0.42 18.65
N LEU A 355 -5.80 -0.84 18.73
CA LEU A 355 -4.60 -1.32 18.04
C LEU A 355 -4.75 -1.28 16.51
N ALA A 356 -5.93 -1.62 15.98
CA ALA A 356 -6.22 -1.46 14.56
C ALA A 356 -6.22 0.01 14.11
N LEU A 357 -6.50 0.95 15.02
CA LEU A 357 -6.52 2.39 14.75
C LEU A 357 -5.12 3.05 14.78
N ARG A 358 -4.06 2.38 15.25
CA ARG A 358 -2.66 2.89 15.23
C ARG A 358 -2.16 3.29 13.84
N SER A 359 -2.78 2.83 12.77
CA SER A 359 -2.45 3.29 11.41
C SER A 359 -3.72 3.54 10.62
N SER A 360 -4.55 4.43 11.17
CA SER A 360 -5.84 4.84 10.62
C SER A 360 -5.77 5.31 9.17
N THR A 361 -4.67 5.95 8.77
CA THR A 361 -4.44 6.44 7.39
C THR A 361 -4.35 5.32 6.35
N ARG A 362 -4.27 4.04 6.77
CA ARG A 362 -4.46 2.88 5.87
C ARG A 362 -5.86 2.82 5.24
N ALA A 363 -6.82 3.64 5.70
CA ALA A 363 -8.11 3.81 5.04
C ALA A 363 -8.10 4.81 3.86
N VAL A 364 -7.03 5.62 3.70
CA VAL A 364 -6.88 6.61 2.61
C VAL A 364 -7.07 6.03 1.20
N PRO A 365 -6.68 4.78 0.87
CA PRO A 365 -7.00 4.17 -0.41
C PRO A 365 -8.49 4.20 -0.77
N MET A 366 -9.39 4.05 0.21
CA MET A 366 -10.83 4.16 -0.06
C MET A 366 -11.26 5.59 -0.43
N LEU A 367 -10.71 6.59 0.27
CA LEU A 367 -10.93 8.01 -0.05
C LEU A 367 -10.46 8.30 -1.48
N LEU A 368 -9.24 7.90 -1.81
CA LEU A 368 -8.65 8.09 -3.13
C LEU A 368 -9.47 7.40 -4.22
N LEU A 369 -9.96 6.19 -3.98
CA LEU A 369 -10.84 5.51 -4.93
C LEU A 369 -12.13 6.29 -5.17
N GLY A 370 -12.76 6.79 -4.10
CA GLY A 370 -13.98 7.60 -4.20
C GLY A 370 -13.75 8.91 -4.99
N LEU A 371 -12.67 9.63 -4.71
CA LEU A 371 -12.29 10.85 -5.42
C LEU A 371 -11.91 10.61 -6.89
N ALA A 372 -11.19 9.51 -7.16
CA ALA A 372 -10.85 9.09 -8.51
C ALA A 372 -12.10 8.79 -9.34
N LEU A 373 -13.05 8.03 -8.77
CA LEU A 373 -14.34 7.74 -9.42
C LEU A 373 -15.16 9.03 -9.66
N GLY A 374 -15.16 9.94 -8.69
CA GLY A 374 -15.77 11.27 -8.83
C GLY A 374 -15.17 12.06 -10.01
N THR A 375 -13.84 12.12 -10.09
CA THR A 375 -13.13 12.79 -11.19
C THR A 375 -13.49 12.17 -12.54
N GLY A 376 -13.52 10.84 -12.63
CA GLY A 376 -13.96 10.13 -13.83
C GLY A 376 -15.41 10.46 -14.20
N ALA A 377 -16.31 10.50 -13.23
CA ALA A 377 -17.72 10.86 -13.44
C ALA A 377 -17.87 12.31 -13.96
N LEU A 378 -17.07 13.25 -13.44
CA LEU A 378 -17.04 14.63 -13.92
C LEU A 378 -16.62 14.72 -15.39
N VAL A 379 -15.52 14.05 -15.76
CA VAL A 379 -15.05 14.00 -17.15
C VAL A 379 -16.11 13.43 -18.09
N ASP A 380 -16.82 12.37 -17.68
CA ASP A 380 -17.90 11.83 -18.50
C ASP A 380 -19.09 12.77 -18.62
N ALA A 381 -19.49 13.42 -17.52
CA ALA A 381 -20.61 14.36 -17.49
C ALA A 381 -20.34 15.60 -18.34
N SER A 382 -19.15 16.21 -18.22
CA SER A 382 -18.74 17.37 -19.04
C SER A 382 -18.73 17.01 -20.53
N ALA A 383 -18.19 15.84 -20.89
CA ALA A 383 -18.19 15.38 -22.27
C ALA A 383 -19.61 15.12 -22.81
N ARG A 384 -20.52 14.58 -22.00
CA ARG A 384 -21.93 14.39 -22.38
C ARG A 384 -22.63 15.73 -22.59
N LEU A 385 -22.38 16.71 -21.72
CA LEU A 385 -22.98 18.05 -21.83
C LEU A 385 -22.52 18.76 -23.11
N ALA A 386 -21.21 18.78 -23.39
CA ALA A 386 -20.68 19.34 -24.63
C ALA A 386 -21.18 18.57 -25.86
N GLY A 387 -21.34 17.25 -25.75
CA GLY A 387 -21.89 16.39 -26.81
C GLY A 387 -23.33 16.71 -27.19
N LYS A 388 -24.14 17.25 -26.27
CA LYS A 388 -25.52 17.72 -26.56
C LYS A 388 -25.52 18.95 -27.48
N ILE A 389 -24.47 19.78 -27.40
CA ILE A 389 -24.30 20.95 -28.27
C ILE A 389 -23.78 20.49 -29.64
N ALA A 390 -22.69 19.71 -29.64
CA ALA A 390 -22.13 19.13 -30.86
C ALA A 390 -21.41 17.79 -30.56
N PRO A 391 -21.62 16.73 -31.35
CA PRO A 391 -20.96 15.43 -31.13
C PRO A 391 -19.42 15.53 -31.10
N ARG A 392 -18.83 16.37 -31.96
CA ARG A 392 -17.38 16.62 -31.98
C ARG A 392 -16.89 17.31 -30.71
N ALA A 393 -17.65 18.28 -30.18
CA ALA A 393 -17.30 18.98 -28.94
C ALA A 393 -17.25 18.03 -27.74
N GLY A 394 -18.16 17.05 -27.68
CA GLY A 394 -18.13 16.00 -26.64
C GLY A 394 -16.87 15.12 -26.71
N ALA A 395 -16.42 14.76 -27.91
CA ALA A 395 -15.18 13.98 -28.09
C ALA A 395 -13.93 14.78 -27.71
N VAL A 396 -13.86 16.06 -28.08
CA VAL A 396 -12.74 16.96 -27.73
C VAL A 396 -12.70 17.18 -26.22
N THR A 397 -13.82 17.54 -25.59
CA THR A 397 -13.92 17.76 -24.14
C THR A 397 -13.49 16.54 -23.35
N LYS A 398 -13.83 15.34 -23.83
CA LYS A 398 -13.39 14.08 -23.24
C LYS A 398 -11.87 13.89 -23.31
N GLY A 399 -11.27 14.14 -24.48
CA GLY A 399 -9.82 14.05 -24.66
C GLY A 399 -9.06 15.06 -23.80
N VAL A 400 -9.49 16.32 -23.83
CA VAL A 400 -8.92 17.41 -23.03
C VAL A 400 -9.06 17.13 -21.53
N GLY A 401 -10.23 16.66 -21.08
CA GLY A 401 -10.46 16.32 -19.68
C GLY A 401 -9.51 15.23 -19.16
N VAL A 402 -9.32 14.15 -19.94
CA VAL A 402 -8.36 13.09 -19.58
C VAL A 402 -6.93 13.62 -19.58
N ALA A 403 -6.55 14.40 -20.59
CA ALA A 403 -5.21 14.97 -20.68
C ALA A 403 -4.91 15.93 -19.52
N ALA A 404 -5.86 16.79 -19.15
CA ALA A 404 -5.75 17.70 -18.02
C ALA A 404 -5.60 16.92 -16.69
N VAL A 405 -6.42 15.89 -16.48
CA VAL A 405 -6.30 15.01 -15.31
C VAL A 405 -4.94 14.29 -15.30
N ALA A 406 -4.45 13.81 -16.44
CA ALA A 406 -3.14 13.18 -16.53
C ALA A 406 -2.02 14.14 -16.13
N VAL A 407 -2.04 15.37 -16.66
CA VAL A 407 -1.04 16.41 -16.33
C VAL A 407 -1.10 16.77 -14.84
N LEU A 408 -2.30 16.94 -14.28
CA LEU A 408 -2.48 17.20 -12.85
C LEU A 408 -1.96 16.05 -11.99
N ALA A 409 -2.30 14.80 -12.32
CA ALA A 409 -1.87 13.62 -11.59
C ALA A 409 -0.34 13.43 -11.64
N VAL A 410 0.28 13.65 -12.80
CA VAL A 410 1.75 13.64 -12.97
C VAL A 410 2.39 14.77 -12.17
N THR A 411 1.81 15.98 -12.19
CA THR A 411 2.33 17.13 -11.43
C THR A 411 2.21 16.90 -9.92
N ASN A 412 1.15 16.21 -9.50
CA ASN A 412 0.92 15.86 -8.12
C ASN A 412 1.90 14.78 -7.64
N LEU A 413 2.54 13.97 -8.48
CA LEU A 413 3.53 13.00 -8.03
C LEU A 413 4.96 13.35 -8.51
N PRO A 414 5.67 14.30 -7.86
CA PRO A 414 7.01 14.71 -8.27
C PRO A 414 8.02 13.58 -8.50
N ALA A 415 7.96 12.53 -7.69
CA ALA A 415 8.80 11.34 -7.81
C ALA A 415 8.73 10.71 -9.23
N LEU A 416 7.58 10.81 -9.90
CA LEU A 416 7.38 10.36 -11.27
C LEU A 416 8.14 11.21 -12.29
N ARG A 417 8.17 12.54 -12.07
CA ARG A 417 8.78 13.52 -12.98
C ARG A 417 10.30 13.52 -12.88
N TYR A 418 10.82 13.41 -11.66
CA TYR A 418 12.25 13.46 -11.40
C TYR A 418 12.89 12.07 -11.38
N PHE A 419 12.10 11.00 -11.56
CA PHE A 419 12.58 9.62 -11.40
C PHE A 419 13.19 9.38 -10.01
N HIS A 420 12.61 9.99 -8.97
CA HIS A 420 13.10 9.94 -7.59
C HIS A 420 12.12 9.16 -6.73
N TYR A 421 11.93 7.88 -7.06
CA TYR A 421 11.18 6.96 -6.20
C TYR A 421 11.99 6.47 -5.02
N ILE A 422 13.32 6.57 -5.09
CA ILE A 422 14.20 6.28 -3.96
C ILE A 422 14.55 7.56 -3.25
N ASP A 423 14.34 7.50 -1.94
CA ASP A 423 14.76 8.52 -1.02
C ASP A 423 16.29 8.46 -0.84
N PRO A 424 17.03 9.53 -1.20
CA PRO A 424 18.48 9.58 -1.02
C PRO A 424 18.92 9.42 0.45
N ALA A 425 18.03 9.70 1.42
CA ALA A 425 18.33 9.51 2.84
C ALA A 425 18.19 8.03 3.29
N LEU A 426 17.55 7.17 2.48
CA LEU A 426 17.20 5.80 2.85
C LEU A 426 17.76 4.77 1.85
N GLU A 427 18.76 5.17 1.06
CA GLU A 427 19.34 4.31 0.03
C GLU A 427 20.71 3.76 0.40
N ARG A 428 21.12 2.75 -0.38
CA ARG A 428 22.43 2.10 -0.38
C ARG A 428 22.77 1.64 -1.79
N ASP A 429 24.02 1.29 -2.03
CA ASP A 429 24.37 0.50 -3.22
C ASP A 429 23.70 -0.87 -3.16
N GLU A 430 23.33 -1.43 -4.31
CA GLU A 430 22.78 -2.79 -4.38
C GLU A 430 23.78 -3.81 -3.82
N THR A 431 25.07 -3.62 -4.11
CA THR A 431 26.15 -4.47 -3.63
C THR A 431 26.52 -4.10 -2.20
N VAL A 432 26.58 -5.12 -1.35
CA VAL A 432 27.09 -4.97 0.01
C VAL A 432 28.61 -4.82 -0.04
N PRO A 433 29.23 -3.95 0.77
CA PRO A 433 30.69 -3.83 0.81
C PRO A 433 31.38 -5.17 1.13
N ALA A 434 32.50 -5.45 0.45
CA ALA A 434 33.22 -6.72 0.55
C ALA A 434 33.60 -7.11 1.99
N ALA A 435 33.92 -6.14 2.84
CA ALA A 435 34.24 -6.38 4.25
C ALA A 435 33.12 -7.11 5.02
N TRP A 436 31.85 -6.89 4.67
CA TRP A 436 30.73 -7.59 5.31
C TRP A 436 30.61 -9.04 4.84
N THR A 437 30.80 -9.28 3.54
CA THR A 437 30.77 -10.64 2.98
C THR A 437 31.98 -11.45 3.42
N GLU A 438 33.16 -10.83 3.52
CA GLU A 438 34.39 -11.44 4.05
C GLU A 438 34.24 -11.77 5.55
N ALA A 439 33.65 -10.86 6.33
CA ALA A 439 33.35 -11.12 7.74
C ALA A 439 32.37 -12.28 7.91
N ALA A 440 31.30 -12.34 7.12
CA ALA A 440 30.34 -13.45 7.15
C ALA A 440 31.03 -14.78 6.84
N ALA A 441 31.84 -14.85 5.78
CA ALA A 441 32.60 -16.05 5.42
C ALA A 441 33.58 -16.49 6.53
N ALA A 442 34.25 -15.55 7.19
CA ALA A 442 35.14 -15.85 8.31
C ALA A 442 34.38 -16.41 9.53
N LEU A 443 33.19 -15.88 9.82
CA LEU A 443 32.31 -16.39 10.87
C LEU A 443 31.84 -17.81 10.56
N ASP A 444 31.43 -18.06 9.31
CA ASP A 444 30.95 -19.37 8.86
C ASP A 444 32.05 -20.45 8.93
N ALA A 445 33.32 -20.08 8.74
CA ALA A 445 34.48 -20.98 8.83
C ALA A 445 34.92 -21.35 10.27
N THR A 446 34.39 -20.71 11.31
CA THR A 446 34.79 -20.96 12.71
C THR A 446 34.26 -22.32 13.22
N ALA A 447 34.76 -22.93 14.29
CA ALA A 447 34.17 -24.17 14.82
C ALA A 447 32.70 -23.97 15.28
N GLU A 448 31.84 -24.98 15.15
CA GLU A 448 30.44 -24.94 15.63
C GLU A 448 30.37 -24.86 17.17
N GLY A 449 29.26 -24.35 17.70
CA GLY A 449 28.94 -24.39 19.15
C GLY A 449 28.76 -23.05 19.86
N GLY A 450 28.95 -21.91 19.16
CA GLY A 450 28.79 -20.56 19.72
C GLY A 450 27.84 -19.66 18.92
N ARG A 451 27.41 -18.56 19.53
CA ARG A 451 26.67 -17.47 18.88
C ARG A 451 27.59 -16.26 18.66
N VAL A 452 27.32 -15.48 17.63
CA VAL A 452 28.08 -14.26 17.30
C VAL A 452 27.33 -13.05 17.83
N LEU A 453 27.96 -12.28 18.73
CA LEU A 453 27.41 -11.02 19.24
C LEU A 453 27.89 -9.85 18.37
N GLN A 454 26.96 -9.11 17.77
CA GLN A 454 27.27 -7.90 17.02
C GLN A 454 27.26 -6.68 17.96
N VAL A 455 28.37 -5.93 17.99
CA VAL A 455 28.53 -4.71 18.80
C VAL A 455 29.07 -3.54 17.97
N PRO A 456 28.74 -2.28 18.32
CA PRO A 456 27.74 -1.87 19.34
C PRO A 456 26.30 -2.16 18.89
N GLY A 457 25.35 -2.13 19.81
CA GLY A 457 23.92 -2.15 19.48
C GLY A 457 23.51 -0.89 18.70
N GLN A 458 22.55 -1.04 17.79
CA GLN A 458 22.03 0.04 16.94
C GLN A 458 20.52 -0.12 16.79
N GLU A 459 19.74 0.94 16.96
CA GLU A 459 18.28 0.87 16.80
C GLU A 459 17.86 0.33 15.43
N PHE A 460 18.55 0.80 14.38
CA PHE A 460 18.38 0.39 12.99
C PHE A 460 19.75 0.25 12.31
N GLY A 461 19.81 -0.57 11.27
CA GLY A 461 20.96 -0.65 10.36
C GLY A 461 21.18 0.66 9.62
N ALA A 462 22.10 1.48 10.12
CA ALA A 462 22.47 2.77 9.57
C ALA A 462 24.00 2.87 9.47
N PHE A 463 24.53 2.75 8.27
CA PHE A 463 25.96 2.67 8.03
C PHE A 463 26.44 3.80 7.12
N ARG A 464 27.76 4.04 7.10
CA ARG A 464 28.38 5.00 6.17
C ARG A 464 28.13 4.66 4.69
N TRP A 465 27.86 3.40 4.40
CA TRP A 465 27.58 2.90 3.04
C TRP A 465 26.08 2.89 2.69
N GLY A 466 25.21 3.28 3.62
CA GLY A 466 23.78 3.43 3.39
C GLY A 466 22.91 2.98 4.56
N TYR A 467 21.61 3.17 4.38
CA TYR A 467 20.59 2.81 5.36
C TYR A 467 19.96 1.46 4.98
N THR A 468 20.10 0.46 5.84
CA THR A 468 19.62 -0.90 5.59
C THR A 468 18.39 -1.27 6.41
N VAL A 469 18.05 -0.48 7.45
CA VAL A 469 17.02 -0.74 8.48
C VAL A 469 17.31 -1.99 9.30
N ASP A 470 17.45 -3.14 8.64
CA ASP A 470 17.87 -4.40 9.25
C ASP A 470 19.40 -4.48 9.36
N PRO A 471 19.94 -5.18 10.37
CA PRO A 471 21.35 -5.56 10.37
C PRO A 471 21.68 -6.45 9.15
N PRO A 472 22.85 -6.30 8.52
CA PRO A 472 23.19 -7.06 7.31
C PRO A 472 23.57 -8.51 7.60
N LEU A 473 24.23 -8.79 8.74
CA LEU A 473 24.77 -10.12 9.04
C LEU A 473 23.74 -11.25 8.99
N PRO A 474 22.51 -11.13 9.53
CA PRO A 474 21.55 -12.24 9.44
C PRO A 474 21.16 -12.61 8.01
N GLY A 475 21.37 -11.69 7.05
CA GLY A 475 21.22 -11.94 5.62
C GLY A 475 22.47 -12.53 4.96
N LEU A 476 23.63 -12.57 5.61
CA LEU A 476 24.91 -12.93 5.00
C LEU A 476 25.59 -14.17 5.60
N THR A 477 25.39 -14.48 6.88
CA THR A 477 26.04 -15.62 7.57
C THR A 477 25.02 -16.70 7.96
N GLU A 478 25.48 -17.94 8.07
CA GLU A 478 24.70 -19.05 8.61
C GLU A 478 24.77 -19.13 10.15
N ARG A 479 25.69 -18.36 10.76
CA ARG A 479 25.88 -18.37 12.21
C ARG A 479 24.69 -17.80 12.97
N PRO A 480 24.33 -18.40 14.11
CA PRO A 480 23.42 -17.77 15.05
C PRO A 480 23.99 -16.45 15.58
N LEU A 481 23.23 -15.38 15.45
CA LEU A 481 23.56 -14.01 15.82
C LEU A 481 22.78 -13.54 17.05
N VAL A 482 23.40 -12.61 17.77
CA VAL A 482 22.79 -11.79 18.81
C VAL A 482 23.05 -10.34 18.45
N THR A 483 21.98 -9.57 18.24
CA THR A 483 22.02 -8.14 17.91
C THR A 483 21.17 -7.36 18.92
N ARG A 484 21.57 -6.13 19.25
CA ARG A 484 20.76 -5.24 20.10
C ARG A 484 20.17 -4.14 19.22
N ASP A 485 18.96 -4.41 18.75
CA ASP A 485 18.23 -3.55 17.81
C ASP A 485 17.04 -2.87 18.49
N LEU A 486 16.20 -2.10 17.78
CA LEU A 486 15.02 -1.45 18.40
C LEU A 486 14.10 -2.46 19.14
N LEU A 487 13.88 -3.62 18.54
CA LEU A 487 13.07 -4.69 19.14
C LEU A 487 13.82 -5.41 20.27
N PRO A 488 13.10 -5.93 21.28
CA PRO A 488 13.72 -6.63 22.41
C PRO A 488 14.44 -7.91 21.96
N LEU A 489 15.46 -8.29 22.73
CA LEU A 489 16.16 -9.55 22.58
C LEU A 489 15.23 -10.71 23.00
N GLY A 490 14.93 -11.59 22.06
CA GLY A 490 14.19 -12.83 22.30
C GLY A 490 12.68 -12.63 22.40
N SER A 491 11.97 -13.72 22.70
CA SER A 491 10.55 -13.70 23.08
C SER A 491 10.40 -14.09 24.56
N PRO A 492 9.45 -13.51 25.30
CA PRO A 492 9.30 -13.71 26.74
C PRO A 492 8.94 -15.14 27.16
#